data_AF-A0A822EEC3-F1
#
_entry.id   AF-A0A822EEC3-F1
#
_cell.length_a   1.000
_cell.length_b   1.000
_cell.length_c   1.000
_cell.angle_alpha   90.00
_cell.angle_beta   90.00
_cell.angle_gamma   90.00
#
_symmetry.space_group_name_H-M   'P 1'
#
loop_
_entity.id
_entity.type
_entity.pdbx_description
1 polymer ?
#
loop_
_entity_poly.entity_id
_entity_poly.type
_entity_poly.pdbx_seq_one_letter_code
_entity_poly.pdbx_strand_id
1 'polypeptide(L)'
;AIRLISKYIGRDWNRFYWQLPFYPTRGQEEISKDIKHINEKYQRGDDQAMDALTKWRRFHTRAKVDDLIHGLEQIRRFDIIQIIERRVLKPKHSLNVDQEEIDPRKKEIEDLNRKLNRLFDKIRSGTISTRDTYVYSTMGLDPLRPSTKSASLSRASDLNSVRSISANLEKSLDD
;
A
#
# COMPACT_ATOMS: atom_id res chain seq x y z
N ALA A 1 1.90 23.42 2.48
CA ALA A 1 1.23 23.10 3.76
C ALA A 1 -0.04 23.93 3.97
N ILE A 2 0.03 25.26 4.17
CA ILE A 2 -1.14 26.10 4.52
C ILE A 2 -2.38 25.89 3.64
N ARG A 3 -2.24 26.02 2.31
CA ARG A 3 -3.37 25.83 1.38
C ARG A 3 -3.98 24.43 1.42
N LEU A 4 -3.18 23.44 1.77
CA LEU A 4 -3.64 22.05 1.91
C LEU A 4 -4.46 21.94 3.19
N ILE A 5 -3.91 22.39 4.32
CA ILE A 5 -4.58 22.33 5.62
C ILE A 5 -5.90 23.08 5.60
N SER A 6 -5.93 24.30 5.04
CA SER A 6 -7.15 25.12 4.98
C SER A 6 -8.30 24.41 4.26
N LYS A 7 -8.01 23.54 3.28
CA LYS A 7 -9.01 22.78 2.54
C LYS A 7 -9.59 21.58 3.32
N TYR A 8 -8.83 21.01 4.26
CA TYR A 8 -9.21 19.78 4.96
C TYR A 8 -9.62 20.01 6.42
N ILE A 9 -9.20 21.12 7.02
CA ILE A 9 -9.46 21.40 8.44
C ILE A 9 -10.94 21.70 8.71
N GLY A 10 -11.63 22.36 7.77
CA GLY A 10 -13.05 22.69 7.88
C GLY A 10 -13.34 23.50 9.15
N ARG A 11 -14.33 23.05 9.94
CA ARG A 11 -14.80 23.74 11.17
C ARG A 11 -13.81 23.72 12.35
N ASP A 12 -12.76 22.90 12.28
CA ASP A 12 -11.77 22.80 13.35
C ASP A 12 -10.69 23.89 13.29
N TRP A 13 -10.74 24.78 12.29
CA TRP A 13 -9.70 25.78 12.05
C TRP A 13 -9.44 26.69 13.24
N ASN A 14 -10.48 27.05 13.99
CA ASN A 14 -10.42 27.95 15.14
C ASN A 14 -9.74 27.23 16.31
N ARG A 15 -10.09 25.97 16.57
CA ARG A 15 -9.40 25.13 17.56
C ARG A 15 -7.93 24.93 17.17
N PHE A 16 -7.66 24.72 15.88
CA PHE A 16 -6.30 24.60 15.37
C PHE A 16 -5.48 25.87 15.59
N TYR A 17 -6.04 27.03 15.25
CA TYR A 17 -5.36 28.33 15.38
C TYR A 17 -4.95 28.65 16.83
N TRP A 18 -5.74 28.21 17.82
CA TRP A 18 -5.39 28.31 19.24
C TRP A 18 -4.17 27.46 19.64
N GLN A 19 -3.96 26.32 18.99
CA GLN A 19 -2.86 25.40 19.32
C GLN A 19 -1.56 25.74 18.58
N LEU A 20 -1.60 26.70 17.66
CA LEU A 20 -0.43 27.06 16.88
C LEU A 20 0.60 27.81 17.75
N PRO A 21 1.88 27.42 17.67
CA PRO A 21 2.93 28.17 18.35
C PRO A 21 3.10 29.53 17.65
N PHE A 22 3.39 30.57 18.43
CA PHE A 22 3.77 31.90 17.92
C PHE A 22 5.15 32.27 18.46
N TYR A 23 6.04 32.71 17.57
CA TYR A 23 7.34 33.26 17.93
C TYR A 23 7.51 34.64 17.28
N PRO A 24 7.54 35.75 18.05
CA PRO A 24 7.39 35.82 19.52
C PRO A 24 6.00 35.41 20.03
N THR A 25 5.90 35.03 21.31
CA THR A 25 4.64 34.62 21.94
C THR A 25 3.60 35.73 21.83
N ARG A 26 2.42 35.42 21.31
CA ARG A 26 1.27 36.33 21.28
C ARG A 26 0.33 36.05 22.45
N GLY A 27 -0.26 37.11 23.00
CA GLY A 27 -1.26 36.98 24.06
C GLY A 27 -2.55 36.33 23.57
N GLN A 28 -3.28 35.67 24.48
CA GLN A 28 -4.55 35.01 24.13
C GLN A 28 -5.61 36.00 23.63
N GLU A 29 -5.60 37.24 24.11
CA GLU A 29 -6.52 38.29 23.64
C GLU A 29 -6.31 38.63 22.17
N GLU A 30 -5.06 38.69 21.71
CA GLU A 30 -4.71 38.95 20.31
C GLU A 30 -5.25 37.84 19.40
N ILE A 31 -5.07 36.59 19.81
CA ILE A 31 -5.56 35.41 19.10
C ILE A 31 -7.10 35.42 19.06
N SER A 32 -7.75 35.78 20.17
CA SER A 32 -9.20 35.90 20.23
C SER A 32 -9.74 36.98 19.30
N LYS A 33 -9.09 38.16 19.26
CA LYS A 33 -9.43 39.24 18.33
C LYS A 33 -9.28 38.80 16.88
N ASP A 34 -8.21 38.08 16.56
CA ASP A 34 -7.99 37.53 15.23
C ASP A 34 -9.12 36.58 14.81
N ILE A 35 -9.51 35.66 15.69
CA ILE A 35 -10.59 34.70 15.43
C ILE A 35 -11.93 35.41 15.22
N LYS A 36 -12.27 36.40 16.05
CA LYS A 36 -13.49 37.19 15.88
C LYS A 36 -13.52 37.90 14.53
N HIS A 37 -12.43 38.59 14.20
CA HIS A 37 -12.31 39.29 12.92
C HIS A 37 -12.44 38.34 11.72
N ILE A 38 -11.84 37.15 11.79
CA ILE A 38 -11.92 36.16 10.71
C ILE A 38 -13.34 35.59 10.58
N ASN A 39 -14.02 35.33 11.70
CA ASN A 39 -15.41 34.87 11.72
C ASN A 39 -16.37 35.90 11.12
N GLU A 40 -16.15 37.19 11.39
CA GLU A 40 -16.95 38.28 10.83
C GLU A 40 -16.70 38.46 9.32
N LYS A 41 -15.45 38.29 8.88
CA LYS A 41 -15.03 38.54 7.50
C LYS A 41 -15.46 37.43 6.52
N TYR A 42 -15.48 36.17 6.95
CA TYR A 42 -15.73 35.04 6.07
C TYR A 42 -16.84 34.14 6.59
N GLN A 43 -17.72 33.70 5.69
CA GLN A 43 -18.83 32.79 6.01
C GLN A 43 -18.45 31.30 5.87
N ARG A 44 -17.40 30.98 5.11
CA ARG A 44 -16.99 29.61 4.80
C ARG A 44 -15.74 29.22 5.60
N GLY A 45 -15.74 28.01 6.16
CA GLY A 45 -14.64 27.49 6.99
C GLY A 45 -13.29 27.43 6.27
N ASP A 46 -13.27 27.10 4.99
CA ASP A 46 -12.02 26.97 4.22
C ASP A 46 -11.32 28.33 4.03
N ASP A 47 -12.11 29.39 3.79
CA ASP A 47 -11.61 30.75 3.65
C ASP A 47 -11.14 31.31 5.00
N GLN A 48 -11.89 31.02 6.07
CA GLN A 48 -11.50 31.35 7.45
C GLN A 48 -10.16 30.70 7.81
N ALA A 49 -10.02 29.41 7.54
CA ALA A 49 -8.79 28.66 7.79
C ALA A 49 -7.61 29.19 6.97
N MET A 50 -7.84 29.55 5.70
CA MET A 50 -6.81 30.12 4.84
C MET A 50 -6.29 31.44 5.39
N ASP A 51 -7.19 32.33 5.80
CA ASP A 51 -6.83 33.64 6.35
C ASP A 51 -6.11 33.49 7.70
N ALA A 52 -6.64 32.65 8.59
CA ALA A 52 -6.03 32.33 9.88
C ALA A 52 -4.58 31.83 9.71
N LEU A 53 -4.37 30.82 8.87
CA LEU A 53 -3.03 30.25 8.67
C LEU A 53 -2.07 31.18 7.92
N THR A 54 -2.59 32.02 7.01
CA THR A 54 -1.80 33.07 6.37
C THR A 54 -1.36 34.11 7.39
N LYS A 55 -2.25 34.49 8.30
CA LYS A 55 -1.99 35.42 9.39
C LYS A 55 -0.99 34.84 10.39
N TRP A 56 -1.14 33.58 10.78
CA TRP A 56 -0.15 32.85 11.58
C TRP A 56 1.24 32.92 10.95
N ARG A 57 1.37 32.59 9.65
CA ARG A 57 2.67 32.63 8.96
C ARG A 57 3.29 34.02 8.94
N ARG A 58 2.48 35.09 8.92
CA ARG A 58 2.98 36.48 8.92
C ARG A 58 3.51 36.88 10.28
N PHE A 59 2.83 36.49 11.36
CA PHE A 59 3.23 36.85 12.72
C PHE A 59 4.27 35.92 13.32
N HIS A 60 4.43 34.73 12.77
CA HIS A 60 5.39 33.75 13.23
C HIS A 60 6.71 33.88 12.45
N THR A 61 7.75 34.40 13.12
CA THR A 61 9.05 34.75 12.50
C THR A 61 9.81 33.57 11.90
N ARG A 62 9.64 32.34 12.44
CA ARG A 62 10.38 31.14 12.01
C ARG A 62 9.45 29.97 11.63
N ALA A 63 8.36 30.27 10.90
CA ALA A 63 7.26 29.32 10.71
C ALA A 63 7.71 28.09 9.91
N LYS A 64 7.62 26.91 10.52
CA LYS A 64 7.94 25.63 9.87
C LYS A 64 6.69 24.80 9.62
N VAL A 65 6.84 23.79 8.75
CA VAL A 65 5.80 22.79 8.54
C VAL A 65 5.63 21.93 9.80
N ASP A 66 6.71 21.65 10.52
CA ASP A 66 6.67 20.86 11.77
C ASP A 66 5.78 21.53 12.84
N ASP A 67 5.79 22.86 12.93
CA ASP A 67 4.92 23.61 13.84
C ASP A 67 3.43 23.41 13.51
N LEU A 68 3.11 23.33 12.22
CA LEU A 68 1.74 23.03 11.76
C LEU A 68 1.36 21.59 12.07
N ILE A 69 2.29 20.64 11.90
CA ILE A 69 2.06 19.23 12.24
C ILE A 69 1.80 19.11 13.74
N HIS A 70 2.64 19.73 14.57
CA HIS A 70 2.47 19.69 16.01
C HIS A 70 1.13 20.28 16.45
N GLY A 71 0.70 21.41 15.88
CA GLY A 71 -0.63 21.96 16.16
C GLY A 71 -1.78 21.02 15.74
N LEU A 72 -1.60 20.24 14.67
CA LEU A 72 -2.58 19.25 14.21
C LEU A 72 -2.65 18.03 15.13
N GLU A 73 -1.51 17.63 15.73
CA GLU A 73 -1.46 16.57 16.75
C GLU A 73 -2.27 16.96 17.99
N GLN A 74 -2.17 18.22 18.44
CA GLN A 74 -2.91 18.70 19.61
C GLN A 74 -4.43 18.64 19.44
N ILE A 75 -4.93 18.82 18.21
CA ILE A 75 -6.35 18.68 17.89
C ILE A 75 -6.73 17.27 17.40
N ARG A 76 -5.78 16.32 17.40
CA ARG A 76 -5.95 14.92 16.97
C ARG A 76 -6.42 14.76 15.52
N ARG A 77 -6.05 15.69 14.61
CA ARG A 77 -6.37 15.61 13.17
C ARG A 77 -5.26 14.91 12.39
N PHE A 78 -5.02 13.63 12.73
CA PHE A 78 -4.01 12.78 12.10
C PHE A 78 -4.29 12.50 10.62
N ASP A 79 -5.56 12.57 10.21
CA ASP A 79 -5.99 12.50 8.81
C ASP A 79 -5.28 13.55 7.96
N ILE A 80 -5.19 14.79 8.45
CA ILE A 80 -4.54 15.89 7.73
C ILE A 80 -3.02 15.73 7.75
N ILE A 81 -2.45 15.27 8.87
CA ILE A 81 -1.01 15.03 9.01
C ILE A 81 -0.52 14.05 7.95
N GLN A 82 -1.19 12.91 7.79
CA GLN A 82 -0.84 11.92 6.76
C GLN A 82 -0.89 12.51 5.34
N ILE A 83 -1.84 13.41 5.07
CA ILE A 83 -1.95 14.10 3.78
C ILE A 83 -0.77 15.07 3.59
N ILE A 84 -0.36 15.79 4.63
CA ILE A 84 0.81 16.69 4.60
C ILE A 84 2.08 15.89 4.37
N GLU A 85 2.32 14.84 5.15
CA GLU A 85 3.51 14.00 5.02
C GLU A 85 3.63 13.46 3.59
N ARG A 86 2.55 12.90 3.06
CA ARG A 86 2.53 12.33 1.71
C ARG A 86 2.77 13.36 0.60
N ARG A 87 2.26 14.59 0.74
CA ARG A 87 2.25 15.59 -0.36
C ARG A 87 3.30 16.69 -0.23
N VAL A 88 3.81 16.92 0.98
CA VAL A 88 4.69 18.05 1.30
C VAL A 88 6.06 17.57 1.77
N LEU A 89 6.11 16.54 2.62
CA LEU A 89 7.37 16.07 3.22
C LEU A 89 8.04 14.96 2.41
N LYS A 90 7.26 14.07 1.78
CA LYS A 90 7.84 13.06 0.90
C LYS A 90 8.53 13.77 -0.28
N PRO A 91 9.82 13.48 -0.54
CA PRO A 91 10.48 13.93 -1.76
C PRO A 91 9.65 13.48 -2.95
N LYS A 92 9.52 14.34 -3.97
CA LYS A 92 8.86 14.00 -5.25
C LYS A 92 9.45 12.77 -5.97
N HIS A 93 10.50 12.14 -5.41
CA HIS A 93 10.92 10.78 -5.73
C HIS A 93 10.41 9.77 -4.68
N SER A 94 9.18 9.31 -4.87
CA SER A 94 8.76 7.94 -4.50
C SER A 94 7.55 7.51 -5.33
N LEU A 95 7.55 7.93 -6.60
CA LEU A 95 7.05 7.13 -7.71
C LEU A 95 8.27 6.63 -8.48
N ASN A 96 9.16 5.91 -7.80
CA ASN A 96 9.69 4.70 -8.43
C ASN A 96 8.57 3.70 -8.09
N VAL A 97 7.57 3.46 -8.95
CA VAL A 97 7.70 2.51 -10.08
C VAL A 97 8.75 1.51 -9.71
N ASP A 98 8.32 0.30 -9.35
CA ASP A 98 9.02 -0.95 -9.59
C ASP A 98 10.39 -0.76 -10.24
N GLN A 99 11.36 -0.28 -9.46
CA GLN A 99 12.74 -0.62 -9.66
C GLN A 99 12.86 -1.85 -8.79
N GLU A 100 12.26 -2.94 -9.28
CA GLU A 100 13.05 -4.14 -9.32
C GLU A 100 14.39 -3.69 -9.90
N GLU A 101 15.38 -3.57 -9.03
CA GLU A 101 16.75 -3.76 -9.44
C GLU A 101 16.69 -5.03 -10.29
N ILE A 102 16.69 -4.85 -11.62
CA ILE A 102 16.77 -5.95 -12.55
C ILE A 102 18.21 -6.42 -12.34
N ASP A 103 18.37 -7.25 -11.32
CA ASP A 103 19.54 -8.07 -11.15
C ASP A 103 19.75 -8.70 -12.53
N PRO A 104 20.89 -8.50 -13.20
CA PRO A 104 21.13 -9.06 -14.53
C PRO A 104 20.88 -10.58 -14.56
N ARG A 105 20.96 -11.25 -13.40
CA ARG A 105 20.60 -12.66 -13.23
C ARG A 105 19.10 -12.94 -13.41
N LYS A 106 18.19 -12.02 -13.05
CA LYS A 106 16.74 -12.21 -13.23
C LYS A 106 16.38 -12.33 -14.72
N LYS A 107 16.97 -11.51 -15.57
CA LYS A 107 16.77 -11.57 -17.04
C LYS A 107 17.30 -12.88 -17.61
N GLU A 108 18.47 -13.33 -17.14
CA GLU A 108 19.05 -14.63 -17.52
C GLU A 108 18.17 -15.80 -17.07
N ILE A 109 17.67 -15.77 -15.84
CA ILE A 109 16.73 -16.78 -15.31
C ILE A 109 15.43 -16.81 -16.12
N GLU A 110 14.91 -15.65 -16.51
CA GLU A 110 13.69 -15.56 -17.31
C GLU A 110 13.90 -16.12 -18.72
N ASP A 111 15.01 -15.80 -19.37
CA ASP A 111 15.38 -16.36 -20.67
C ASP A 111 15.62 -17.88 -20.60
N LEU A 112 16.23 -18.38 -19.51
CA LEU A 112 16.41 -19.81 -19.26
C LEU A 112 15.06 -20.51 -19.06
N ASN A 113 14.14 -19.93 -18.28
CA ASN A 113 12.80 -20.48 -18.08
C ASN A 113 11.99 -20.53 -19.38
N ARG A 114 12.10 -19.50 -20.24
CA ARG A 114 11.49 -19.53 -21.58
C ARG A 114 12.06 -20.64 -22.45
N LYS A 115 13.39 -20.87 -22.42
CA LYS A 115 14.03 -21.98 -23.15
C LYS A 115 13.61 -23.34 -22.61
N LEU A 116 13.52 -23.49 -21.29
CA LEU A 116 13.09 -24.71 -20.62
C LEU A 116 11.66 -25.08 -21.02
N ASN A 117 10.74 -24.12 -20.96
CA ASN A 117 9.35 -24.35 -21.35
C ASN A 117 9.22 -24.74 -22.83
N ARG A 118 9.97 -24.09 -23.72
CA ARG A 118 10.02 -24.48 -25.15
C ARG A 118 10.55 -25.90 -25.36
N LEU A 119 11.51 -26.35 -24.56
CA LEU A 119 12.02 -27.72 -24.64
C LEU A 119 10.99 -28.73 -24.14
N PHE A 120 10.32 -28.44 -23.02
CA PHE A 120 9.23 -29.26 -22.52
C PHE A 120 8.08 -29.36 -23.52
N ASP A 121 7.70 -28.24 -24.16
CA ASP A 121 6.69 -28.24 -25.21
C ASP A 121 7.10 -29.08 -26.42
N LYS A 122 8.38 -29.02 -26.83
CA LYS A 122 8.91 -29.83 -27.93
C LYS A 122 8.99 -31.33 -27.63
N ILE A 123 9.29 -31.69 -26.38
CA ILE A 123 9.26 -33.09 -25.92
C ILE A 123 7.81 -33.57 -25.86
N ARG A 124 6.90 -32.73 -25.35
CA ARG A 124 5.47 -33.04 -25.23
C ARG A 124 4.75 -33.12 -26.58
N SER A 125 5.17 -32.33 -27.56
CA SER A 125 4.68 -32.38 -28.94
C SER A 125 5.32 -33.49 -29.78
N GLY A 126 6.18 -34.33 -29.20
CA GLY A 126 6.81 -35.47 -29.88
C GLY A 126 7.85 -35.09 -30.94
N THR A 127 8.25 -33.82 -31.00
CA THR A 127 9.24 -33.32 -31.98
C THR A 127 10.69 -33.61 -31.58
N ILE A 128 10.95 -33.95 -30.31
CA ILE A 128 12.27 -34.37 -29.82
C ILE A 128 12.08 -35.71 -29.11
N SER A 129 12.73 -36.76 -29.62
CA SER A 129 12.78 -38.06 -28.96
C SER A 129 13.69 -37.97 -27.73
N THR A 130 13.20 -38.41 -26.57
CA THR A 130 13.95 -38.44 -25.29
C THR A 130 15.26 -39.25 -25.34
N ARG A 131 15.52 -39.96 -26.45
CA ARG A 131 16.79 -40.65 -26.71
C ARG A 131 17.96 -39.72 -27.05
N ASP A 132 17.70 -38.50 -27.52
CA ASP A 132 18.76 -37.57 -27.94
C ASP A 132 19.20 -36.59 -26.84
N THR A 133 18.59 -36.66 -25.65
CA THR A 133 18.90 -35.77 -24.53
C THR A 133 19.83 -36.46 -23.52
N TYR A 134 20.98 -36.95 -23.97
CA TYR A 134 22.08 -37.33 -23.08
C TYR A 134 22.83 -36.08 -22.60
N VAL A 135 22.22 -35.32 -21.70
CA VAL A 135 22.95 -34.31 -20.90
C VAL A 135 22.53 -34.41 -19.44
N TYR A 136 22.63 -35.61 -18.86
CA TYR A 136 22.65 -35.81 -17.41
C TYR A 136 23.60 -36.95 -16.96
N SER A 137 24.55 -37.36 -17.82
CA SER A 137 25.52 -38.43 -17.49
C SER A 137 26.90 -37.96 -17.03
N THR A 138 27.20 -36.66 -17.01
CA THR A 138 28.55 -36.17 -16.62
C THR A 138 28.62 -35.53 -15.23
N MET A 139 27.50 -35.39 -14.51
CA MET A 139 27.47 -34.73 -13.19
C MET A 139 27.34 -35.69 -11.99
N GLY A 140 27.56 -37.00 -12.17
CA GLY A 140 27.79 -37.91 -11.03
C GLY A 140 26.66 -38.00 -10.00
N LEU A 141 25.40 -37.86 -10.42
CA LEU A 141 24.24 -38.19 -9.57
C LEU A 141 23.66 -39.52 -10.03
N ASP A 142 23.85 -40.55 -9.21
CA ASP A 142 23.26 -41.87 -9.40
C ASP A 142 21.73 -41.77 -9.54
N PRO A 143 21.12 -42.35 -10.58
CA PRO A 143 19.68 -42.50 -10.64
C PRO A 143 19.24 -43.54 -9.60
N LEU A 144 18.47 -43.12 -8.60
CA LEU A 144 17.74 -44.05 -7.73
C LEU A 144 16.85 -44.94 -8.59
N ARG A 145 17.25 -46.21 -8.68
CA ARG A 145 16.57 -47.30 -9.37
C ARG A 145 15.15 -47.47 -8.80
N PRO A 146 14.07 -47.40 -9.61
CA PRO A 146 12.77 -47.84 -9.13
C PRO A 146 12.79 -49.37 -9.03
N SER A 147 12.66 -49.87 -7.80
CA SER A 147 12.54 -51.29 -7.50
C SER A 147 11.21 -51.82 -8.04
N THR A 148 11.27 -52.52 -9.17
CA THR A 148 10.18 -53.35 -9.68
C THR A 148 9.93 -54.53 -8.74
N LYS A 149 8.80 -54.53 -8.04
CA LYS A 149 8.11 -55.77 -7.68
C LYS A 149 6.72 -55.74 -8.28
N SER A 150 6.59 -56.46 -9.38
CA SER A 150 5.36 -56.94 -9.97
C SER A 150 4.64 -57.90 -9.01
N ALA A 151 3.36 -57.65 -8.75
CA ALA A 151 2.40 -58.70 -8.45
C ALA A 151 1.04 -58.28 -9.02
N SER A 152 0.46 -59.20 -9.77
CA SER A 152 -0.61 -59.08 -10.74
C SER A 152 -2.02 -59.16 -10.15
N LEU A 153 -2.95 -58.47 -10.83
CA LEU A 153 -4.38 -58.76 -11.06
C LEU A 153 -5.27 -59.24 -9.90
N SER A 154 -6.34 -58.47 -9.61
CA SER A 154 -7.72 -58.98 -9.61
C SER A 154 -8.77 -57.85 -9.50
N ARG A 155 -9.43 -57.57 -10.62
CA ARG A 155 -10.86 -57.34 -10.87
C ARG A 155 -11.79 -56.96 -9.69
N ALA A 156 -12.61 -55.95 -10.00
CA ALA A 156 -14.06 -55.84 -9.80
C ALA A 156 -14.58 -54.84 -8.74
N SER A 157 -15.44 -53.94 -9.25
CA SER A 157 -16.66 -53.35 -8.66
C SER A 157 -16.58 -52.53 -7.37
N ASP A 158 -17.03 -51.27 -7.48
CA ASP A 158 -18.00 -50.56 -6.61
C ASP A 158 -17.76 -49.04 -6.77
N LEU A 159 -18.45 -48.32 -7.66
CA LEU A 159 -19.80 -47.75 -7.48
C LEU A 159 -20.09 -47.22 -6.06
N ASN A 160 -20.29 -45.89 -6.00
CA ASN A 160 -21.07 -45.15 -5.00
C ASN A 160 -20.62 -45.16 -3.53
N SER A 161 -19.79 -44.17 -3.16
CA SER A 161 -19.83 -43.44 -1.88
C SER A 161 -18.71 -42.39 -1.99
N VAL A 162 -18.88 -41.07 -2.03
CA VAL A 162 -19.50 -40.20 -1.04
C VAL A 162 -19.88 -38.89 -1.75
N ARG A 163 -21.09 -38.84 -2.32
CA ARG A 163 -21.86 -37.60 -2.42
C ARG A 163 -22.92 -37.73 -1.35
N SER A 164 -22.72 -37.09 -0.20
CA SER A 164 -23.75 -36.66 0.77
C SER A 164 -23.10 -36.47 2.13
N ILE A 165 -22.53 -35.29 2.38
CA ILE A 165 -22.58 -34.69 3.71
C ILE A 165 -23.04 -33.25 3.53
N SER A 166 -24.36 -33.11 3.74
CA SER A 166 -25.02 -31.97 4.36
C SER A 166 -25.06 -30.63 3.63
N ALA A 167 -25.94 -30.58 2.62
CA ALA A 167 -26.94 -29.53 2.60
C ALA A 167 -27.90 -29.74 3.79
N ASN A 168 -27.97 -28.78 4.71
CA ASN A 168 -29.17 -28.36 5.47
C ASN A 168 -28.76 -27.49 6.66
N LEU A 169 -28.97 -26.18 6.51
CA LEU A 169 -29.39 -25.19 7.52
C LEU A 169 -29.58 -23.88 6.72
N GLU A 170 -30.61 -23.79 5.87
CA GLU A 170 -31.93 -23.24 6.22
C GLU A 170 -31.91 -22.16 7.33
N LYS A 171 -32.14 -20.92 6.87
CA LYS A 171 -33.37 -20.16 7.15
C LYS A 171 -33.55 -19.72 8.62
N SER A 172 -32.98 -18.58 8.98
CA SER A 172 -33.47 -17.70 10.06
C SER A 172 -32.92 -16.29 9.85
N LEU A 173 -33.84 -15.38 9.53
CA LEU A 173 -33.81 -13.90 9.53
C LEU A 173 -35.12 -13.52 8.80
N ASP A 174 -36.24 -13.92 9.39
CA ASP A 174 -37.01 -13.17 10.39
C ASP A 174 -37.81 -12.06 9.69
N ASP A 175 -39.10 -12.39 9.56
CA ASP A 175 -40.26 -11.58 9.98
C ASP A 175 -39.99 -10.14 10.44
#